data_AF-F0S8S0-F1
#
_entry.id   AF-F0S8S0-F1
#
_cell.length_a   1.000
_cell.length_b   1.000
_cell.length_c   1.000
_cell.angle_alpha   90.00
_cell.angle_beta   90.00
_cell.angle_gamma   90.00
#
_symmetry.space_group_name_H-M   'P 1'
#
loop_
_entity.id
_entity.type
_entity.pdbx_description
1 polymer ?
#
loop_
_entity_poly.entity_id
_entity_poly.type
_entity_poly.pdbx_seq_one_letter_code
_entity_poly.pdbx_strand_id
1 'polypeptide(L)'
;MSFKTIFIIVVTVLVTVILMQNQDEVLFKVLWKELYVSKLIMMLSLTFAGFIIGLILGRPKSKNEPRQIPLEINNNNEESANFSENKHTLSEEDRDYIS
;
A
#
# COMPACT_ATOMS: atom_id res chain seq x y z
N MET A 1 -2.14 -36.88 25.18
CA MET A 1 -1.80 -35.53 24.71
C MET A 1 -0.61 -35.62 23.77
N SER A 2 -0.68 -34.99 22.60
CA SER A 2 0.49 -34.96 21.71
C SER A 2 1.57 -34.02 22.30
N PHE A 3 2.84 -34.27 21.99
CA PHE A 3 3.94 -33.37 22.38
C PHE A 3 3.67 -31.92 21.94
N LYS A 4 3.06 -31.74 20.77
CA LYS A 4 2.64 -30.43 20.24
C LYS A 4 1.65 -29.73 21.18
N THR A 5 0.71 -30.47 21.76
CA THR A 5 -0.27 -29.92 22.69
C THR A 5 0.38 -29.47 24.00
N ILE A 6 1.25 -30.29 24.58
CA ILE A 6 1.99 -29.92 25.79
C ILE A 6 2.87 -28.69 25.55
N PHE A 7 3.53 -28.64 24.38
CA PHE A 7 4.38 -27.52 23.99
C PHE A 7 3.59 -26.22 23.87
N ILE A 8 2.44 -26.26 23.17
CA ILE A 8 1.57 -25.07 23.03
C ILE A 8 1.09 -24.58 24.40
N ILE A 9 0.72 -25.49 25.31
CA ILE A 9 0.27 -25.11 26.66
C ILE A 9 1.40 -24.42 27.42
N VAL A 10 2.60 -25.00 27.44
CA VAL A 10 3.76 -24.43 28.14
C VAL A 10 4.10 -23.05 27.58
N VAL A 11 4.18 -22.90 26.25
CA VAL A 11 4.43 -21.61 25.61
C VAL A 11 3.35 -20.60 25.97
N THR A 12 2.08 -20.99 25.95
CA THR A 12 0.96 -20.10 26.28
C THR A 12 1.08 -19.57 27.70
N VAL A 13 1.31 -20.45 28.69
CA VAL A 13 1.50 -20.04 30.09
C VAL A 13 2.69 -19.10 30.24
N LEU A 14 3.80 -19.40 29.58
CA LEU A 14 5.02 -18.59 29.64
C LEU A 14 4.79 -17.19 29.06
N VAL A 15 4.12 -17.10 27.91
CA VAL A 15 3.70 -15.82 27.31
C VAL A 15 2.77 -15.05 28.25
N THR A 16 1.78 -15.71 28.86
CA THR A 16 0.86 -15.06 29.81
C THR A 16 1.60 -14.50 31.01
N VAL A 17 2.56 -15.23 31.58
CA VAL A 17 3.37 -14.75 32.71
C VAL A 17 4.20 -13.53 32.31
N ILE A 18 4.85 -13.56 31.14
CA ILE A 18 5.62 -12.41 30.63
C ILE A 18 4.71 -11.19 30.47
N LEU A 19 3.51 -11.36 29.91
CA LEU A 19 2.55 -10.27 29.76
C LEU A 19 2.12 -9.71 31.13
N MET A 20 1.78 -10.56 32.09
CA MET A 20 1.42 -10.10 33.44
C MET A 20 2.56 -9.34 34.13
N GLN A 21 3.82 -9.82 33.97
CA GLN A 21 4.99 -9.16 34.56
C GLN A 21 5.30 -7.79 33.95
N ASN A 22 4.91 -7.57 32.69
CA ASN A 22 5.17 -6.32 31.98
C ASN A 22 3.94 -5.40 31.94
N GLN A 23 2.94 -5.63 32.78
CA GLN A 23 1.70 -4.86 32.81
C GLN A 23 1.79 -3.56 33.61
N ASP A 24 2.97 -2.95 33.69
CA ASP A 24 3.15 -1.64 34.31
C ASP A 24 2.27 -0.58 33.65
N GLU A 25 1.78 0.35 34.45
CA GLU A 25 1.00 1.49 33.97
C GLU A 25 1.88 2.63 33.45
N VAL A 26 1.36 3.29 32.43
CA VAL A 26 1.86 4.56 31.88
C VAL A 26 0.76 5.59 32.06
N LEU A 27 1.13 6.73 32.61
CA LEU A 27 0.24 7.87 32.75
C LEU A 27 0.19 8.67 31.45
N PHE A 28 -1.01 8.82 30.91
CA PHE A 28 -1.33 9.68 29.79
C PHE A 28 -2.14 10.87 30.26
N LYS A 29 -1.60 12.09 30.09
CA LYS A 29 -2.37 13.32 30.26
C LYS A 29 -2.98 13.71 28.93
N VAL A 30 -4.28 13.50 28.78
CA VAL A 30 -5.03 13.92 27.59
C VAL A 30 -5.90 15.10 27.99
N LEU A 31 -5.47 16.30 27.58
CA LEU A 31 -6.10 17.58 27.91
C LEU A 31 -6.22 17.77 29.43
N TRP A 32 -7.39 17.44 30.00
CA TRP A 32 -7.74 17.61 31.42
C TRP A 32 -7.91 16.29 32.17
N LYS A 33 -7.67 15.15 31.50
CA LYS A 33 -7.86 13.81 32.09
C LYS A 33 -6.55 13.07 32.19
N GLU A 34 -6.35 12.40 33.32
CA GLU A 34 -5.28 11.42 33.51
C GLU A 34 -5.82 10.02 33.24
N LEU A 35 -5.17 9.31 32.33
CA LEU A 35 -5.50 7.95 31.92
C LEU A 35 -4.30 7.05 32.21
N TYR A 36 -4.52 6.00 33.00
CA TYR A 36 -3.52 4.98 33.27
C TYR A 36 -3.76 3.83 32.31
N VAL A 37 -2.78 3.56 31.44
CA VAL A 37 -2.86 2.49 30.45
C VAL A 37 -1.63 1.62 30.59
N SER A 38 -1.78 0.30 30.47
CA SER A 38 -0.62 -0.60 30.51
C SER A 38 0.36 -0.29 29.37
N LYS A 39 1.67 -0.34 29.65
CA LYS A 39 2.77 -0.25 28.67
C LYS A 39 2.56 -1.19 27.49
N LEU A 40 2.01 -2.39 27.73
CA LEU A 40 1.76 -3.39 26.69
C LEU A 40 0.71 -2.93 25.70
N ILE A 41 -0.43 -2.42 26.19
CA ILE A 41 -1.52 -1.91 25.36
C ILE A 41 -1.04 -0.68 24.57
N MET A 42 -0.26 0.18 25.21
CA MET A 42 0.35 1.34 24.59
C MET A 42 1.29 0.94 23.44
N MET A 43 2.23 0.03 23.67
CA MET A 43 3.16 -0.45 22.64
C MET A 43 2.43 -1.15 21.49
N LEU A 44 1.43 -1.97 21.79
CA LEU A 44 0.64 -2.68 20.79
C LEU A 44 -0.14 -1.70 19.91
N SER A 45 -0.84 -0.74 20.53
CA SER A 45 -1.61 0.28 19.80
C SER A 45 -0.73 1.18 18.94
N LEU A 46 0.43 1.60 19.44
CA LEU A 46 1.38 2.42 18.68
C LEU A 46 1.98 1.63 17.51
N THR A 47 2.36 0.37 17.74
CA THR A 47 2.87 -0.52 16.67
C THR A 47 1.82 -0.74 15.60
N PHE A 48 0.57 -0.99 15.99
CA PHE A 48 -0.53 -1.19 15.06
C PHE A 48 -0.86 0.08 14.27
N ALA A 49 -0.93 1.23 14.93
CA ALA A 49 -1.14 2.51 14.26
C ALA A 49 0.00 2.84 13.29
N GLY A 50 1.25 2.66 13.73
CA GLY A 50 2.44 2.84 12.88
C GLY A 50 2.45 1.89 11.68
N PHE A 51 2.05 0.63 11.86
CA PHE A 51 1.92 -0.33 10.78
C PHE A 51 0.85 0.08 9.75
N ILE A 52 -0.32 0.54 10.20
CA ILE A 52 -1.38 1.05 9.31
C ILE A 52 -0.89 2.26 8.52
N ILE A 53 -0.29 3.24 9.21
CA ILE A 53 0.27 4.44 8.56
C ILE A 53 1.36 4.02 7.56
N GLY A 54 2.25 3.12 7.95
CA GLY A 54 3.30 2.57 7.10
C GLY A 54 2.74 1.87 5.86
N LEU A 55 1.64 1.11 5.98
CA LEU A 55 0.97 0.49 4.83
C LEU A 55 0.36 1.52 3.90
N ILE A 56 -0.26 2.59 4.43
CA ILE A 56 -0.86 3.65 3.62
C ILE A 56 0.21 4.43 2.87
N LEU A 57 1.28 4.85 3.56
CA LEU A 57 2.39 5.62 2.98
C LEU A 57 3.28 4.77 2.07
N GLY A 58 3.51 3.51 2.45
CA GLY A 58 4.35 2.57 1.73
C GLY A 58 3.67 1.92 0.53
N ARG A 59 2.36 2.15 0.32
CA ARG A 59 1.67 1.63 -0.85
C ARG A 59 2.29 2.27 -2.10
N PRO A 60 2.97 1.48 -2.96
CA PRO A 60 3.49 2.02 -4.20
C PRO A 60 2.31 2.58 -4.98
N LYS A 61 2.33 3.88 -5.28
CA LYS A 61 1.37 4.45 -6.23
C LYS A 61 1.59 3.69 -7.52
N SER A 62 0.61 2.86 -7.91
CA SER A 62 0.60 2.26 -9.23
C SER A 62 0.76 3.41 -10.21
N LYS A 63 1.88 3.41 -10.94
CA LYS A 63 2.13 4.36 -12.01
C LYS A 63 1.19 3.99 -13.14
N ASN A 64 -0.10 4.26 -12.95
CA ASN A 64 -1.10 4.26 -14.01
C ASN A 64 -1.00 5.60 -14.73
N GLU A 65 0.19 5.90 -15.19
CA GLU A 65 0.33 6.69 -16.40
C GLU A 65 1.38 5.92 -17.21
N PRO A 66 1.01 5.31 -18.35
CA PRO A 66 1.95 5.31 -19.44
C PRO A 66 2.24 6.79 -19.65
N ARG A 67 3.37 7.24 -19.09
CA ARG A 67 3.98 8.51 -19.47
C ARG A 67 4.00 8.43 -20.99
N GLN A 68 3.15 9.22 -21.65
CA GLN A 68 3.24 9.45 -23.07
C GLN A 68 4.55 10.21 -23.24
N ILE A 69 5.65 9.47 -23.20
CA ILE A 69 6.91 9.91 -23.74
C ILE A 69 6.60 9.91 -25.24
N PRO A 70 6.66 11.06 -25.94
CA PRO A 70 6.74 11.02 -27.38
C PRO A 70 8.12 10.43 -27.70
N LEU A 71 8.20 9.09 -27.66
CA LEU A 71 9.22 8.35 -28.36
C LEU A 71 8.80 8.42 -29.83
N GLU A 72 9.22 9.50 -30.46
CA GLU A 72 9.59 9.39 -31.86
C GLU A 72 10.51 8.17 -32.00
N ILE A 73 10.36 7.46 -33.11
CA ILE A 73 11.13 6.29 -33.54
C ILE A 73 10.39 4.95 -33.36
N ASN A 74 9.55 4.70 -34.36
CA ASN A 74 9.63 3.53 -35.24
C ASN A 74 9.42 2.14 -34.63
N ASN A 75 8.29 1.50 -34.96
CA ASN A 75 8.26 0.25 -35.72
C ASN A 75 6.84 -0.36 -35.69
N ASN A 76 6.18 -0.30 -36.83
CA ASN A 76 5.42 -1.37 -37.52
C ASN A 76 4.72 -2.45 -36.67
N ASN A 77 3.40 -2.56 -36.92
CA ASN A 77 2.57 -3.79 -36.82
C ASN A 77 2.14 -4.13 -35.37
N GLU A 78 0.88 -4.35 -34.98
CA GLU A 78 -0.39 -4.65 -35.66
C GLU A 78 -1.57 -4.23 -34.76
N GLU A 79 -2.68 -3.91 -35.43
CA GLU A 79 -4.07 -4.16 -35.01
C GLU A 79 -4.49 -3.87 -33.57
N SER A 80 -5.33 -2.83 -33.39
CA SER A 80 -6.74 -3.06 -33.06
C SER A 80 -7.50 -1.75 -32.82
N ALA A 81 -8.71 -1.72 -33.37
CA ALA A 81 -9.85 -0.91 -32.98
C ALA A 81 -9.96 0.52 -33.56
N ASN A 82 -10.81 0.59 -34.58
CA ASN A 82 -11.78 1.67 -34.81
C ASN A 82 -11.22 3.06 -35.17
N PHE A 83 -10.94 3.26 -36.45
CA PHE A 83 -10.97 4.60 -37.05
C PHE A 83 -11.64 4.54 -38.42
N SER A 84 -12.95 4.29 -38.40
CA SER A 84 -13.79 4.67 -39.54
C SER A 84 -13.92 6.20 -39.53
N GLU A 85 -13.66 6.78 -40.70
CA GLU A 85 -14.22 8.06 -41.13
C GLU A 85 -13.56 9.35 -40.61
N ASN A 86 -12.37 9.69 -41.14
CA ASN A 86 -12.18 10.93 -41.93
C ASN A 86 -10.81 10.90 -42.63
N LYS A 87 -10.82 10.53 -43.91
CA LYS A 87 -9.64 10.47 -44.76
C LYS A 87 -9.30 11.88 -45.26
N HIS A 88 -8.74 12.74 -44.42
CA HIS A 88 -8.25 14.05 -44.87
C HIS A 88 -7.22 14.65 -43.89
N THR A 89 -6.04 14.03 -43.80
CA THR A 89 -4.91 14.54 -43.01
C THR A 89 -3.96 15.42 -43.84
N LEU A 90 -4.26 15.68 -45.11
CA LEU A 90 -3.44 16.49 -46.01
C LEU A 90 -4.08 17.86 -46.22
N SER A 91 -3.26 18.90 -46.10
CA SER A 91 -3.59 20.28 -46.45
C SER A 91 -3.97 20.37 -47.94
N GLU A 92 -4.78 21.35 -48.33
CA GLU A 92 -5.13 21.56 -49.75
C GLU A 92 -3.90 21.77 -50.62
N GLU A 93 -2.86 22.43 -50.08
CA GLU A 93 -1.58 22.62 -50.75
C GLU A 93 -0.84 21.29 -51.01
N ASP A 94 -0.94 20.30 -50.13
CA ASP A 94 -0.24 19.01 -50.26
C ASP A 94 -0.86 18.09 -51.33
N ARG A 95 -2.10 18.38 -51.77
CA ARG A 95 -2.84 17.55 -52.74
C ARG A 95 -2.40 17.76 -54.16
N ASP A 96 -2.02 18.99 -54.51
CA ASP A 96 -1.57 19.33 -55.85
C ASP A 96 -0.24 18.65 -56.19
N TYR A 97 0.55 18.22 -55.20
CA TYR A 97 1.81 17.53 -55.40
C TYR A 97 1.69 16.03 -55.70
N ILE A 98 0.52 15.43 -55.46
CA ILE A 98 0.27 13.99 -55.68
C ILE A 98 -0.71 13.73 -56.84
N SER A 99 -1.05 14.77 -57.60
CA SER A 99 -1.90 14.73 -58.79
C SER A 99 -1.10 14.49 -60.07
#